data_AF-A0A961MQK1-F1
#
_entry.id   AF-A0A961MQK1-F1
#
_cell.length_a   1.000
_cell.length_b   1.000
_cell.length_c   1.000
_cell.angle_alpha   90.00
_cell.angle_beta   90.00
_cell.angle_gamma   90.00
#
_symmetry.space_group_name_H-M   'P 1'
#
loop_
_entity.id
_entity.type
_entity.pdbx_description
1 polymer ?
#
loop_
_entity_poly.entity_id
_entity_poly.type
_entity_poly.pdbx_seq_one_letter_code
_entity_poly.pdbx_strand_id
1 'polypeptide(L)'
;VRMSGQEVFKHAVIKLAQTGAAALKKAGLDTAGIDWLVPHQANLRIMTMTAQKLGVPMERVVVTVQDHGNTSAASIPLALSVA
;
A
#
# COMPACT_ATOMS: atom_id res chain seq x y z
N VAL A 1 -3.38 10.72 21.72
CA VAL A 1 -4.12 10.87 20.43
C VAL A 1 -5.17 9.77 20.35
N ARG A 2 -6.47 10.10 20.24
CA ARG A 2 -7.53 9.08 19.98
C ARG A 2 -7.77 9.05 18.49
N MET A 3 -7.43 7.92 17.85
CA MET A 3 -7.62 7.74 16.41
C MET A 3 -8.92 6.96 16.16
N SER A 4 -9.82 7.47 15.32
CA SER A 4 -11.00 6.72 14.89
C SER A 4 -10.60 5.69 13.84
N GLY A 5 -10.26 4.48 14.29
CA GLY A 5 -9.63 3.46 13.44
C GLY A 5 -10.44 3.06 12.20
N GLN A 6 -11.77 3.01 12.29
CA GLN A 6 -12.62 2.60 11.18
C GLN A 6 -12.68 3.66 10.06
N GLU A 7 -12.79 4.93 10.41
CA GLU A 7 -12.83 6.01 9.42
C GLU A 7 -11.45 6.22 8.79
N VAL A 8 -10.38 6.12 9.59
CA VAL A 8 -9.01 6.13 9.06
C VAL A 8 -8.79 4.98 8.08
N PHE A 9 -9.28 3.77 8.38
CA PHE A 9 -9.18 2.63 7.49
C PHE A 9 -9.84 2.90 6.13
N LYS A 10 -11.12 3.32 6.12
CA LYS A 10 -11.86 3.59 4.88
C LYS A 10 -11.18 4.68 4.06
N HIS A 11 -10.80 5.78 4.71
CA HIS A 11 -10.14 6.90 4.06
C HIS A 11 -8.77 6.51 3.49
N ALA A 12 -7.99 5.72 4.23
CA ALA A 12 -6.69 5.24 3.77
C ALA A 12 -6.83 4.39 2.51
N VAL A 13 -7.72 3.40 2.51
CA VAL A 13 -7.91 2.51 1.35
C VAL A 13 -8.31 3.29 0.10
N ILE A 14 -9.24 4.23 0.21
CA ILE A 14 -9.70 5.04 -0.94
C ILE A 14 -8.58 5.95 -1.44
N LYS A 15 -7.94 6.71 -0.55
CA LYS A 15 -6.90 7.67 -0.95
C LYS A 15 -5.68 6.97 -1.54
N LEU A 16 -5.21 5.88 -0.94
CA LEU A 16 -4.04 5.15 -1.43
C LEU A 16 -4.27 4.59 -2.84
N ALA A 17 -5.45 4.02 -3.10
CA ALA A 17 -5.80 3.53 -4.43
C ALA A 17 -5.89 4.68 -5.46
N GLN A 18 -6.49 5.81 -5.09
CA GLN A 18 -6.55 7.00 -5.96
C GLN A 18 -5.15 7.56 -6.26
N THR A 19 -4.29 7.66 -5.25
CA THR A 19 -2.91 8.13 -5.40
C THR A 19 -2.10 7.18 -6.29
N GLY A 20 -2.23 5.86 -6.11
CA GLY A 20 -1.58 4.87 -6.97
C GLY A 20 -2.03 4.99 -8.43
N ALA A 21 -3.34 5.05 -8.68
CA ALA A 21 -3.88 5.22 -10.03
C ALA A 21 -3.45 6.55 -10.69
N ALA A 22 -3.38 7.64 -9.91
CA ALA A 22 -2.89 8.92 -10.40
C ALA A 22 -1.39 8.87 -10.76
N ALA A 23 -0.58 8.16 -9.96
CA ALA A 23 0.84 7.96 -10.23
C ALA A 23 1.06 7.16 -11.52
N LEU A 24 0.33 6.06 -11.72
CA LEU A 24 0.36 5.26 -12.96
C LEU A 24 -0.03 6.09 -14.17
N LYS A 25 -1.14 6.84 -14.09
CA LYS A 25 -1.59 7.73 -15.16
C LYS A 25 -0.52 8.76 -15.53
N LYS A 26 0.17 9.33 -14.54
CA LYS A 26 1.26 10.28 -14.77
C LYS A 26 2.47 9.63 -15.44
N ALA A 27 2.73 8.35 -15.16
CA ALA A 27 3.78 7.56 -15.78
C ALA A 27 3.40 7.01 -17.17
N GLY A 28 2.15 7.18 -17.62
CA GLY A 28 1.67 6.57 -18.87
C GLY A 28 1.52 5.04 -18.77
N LEU A 29 1.40 4.50 -17.56
CA LEU A 29 1.26 3.07 -17.28
C LEU A 29 -0.17 2.76 -16.83
N ASP A 30 -0.55 1.50 -16.98
CA ASP A 30 -1.71 0.91 -16.33
C ASP A 30 -1.27 -0.01 -15.18
N THR A 31 -2.25 -0.66 -14.54
CA THR A 31 -1.99 -1.56 -13.41
C THR A 31 -1.31 -2.86 -13.83
N ALA A 32 -1.37 -3.23 -15.12
CA ALA A 32 -0.66 -4.41 -15.64
C ALA A 32 0.85 -4.15 -15.75
N GLY A 33 1.26 -2.89 -15.86
CA GLY A 33 2.66 -2.45 -15.78
C GLY A 33 3.26 -2.45 -14.36
N ILE A 34 2.54 -2.92 -13.33
CA ILE A 34 3.09 -3.05 -11.96
C ILE A 34 3.72 -4.44 -11.79
N ASP A 35 5.05 -4.45 -11.67
CA ASP A 35 5.80 -5.63 -11.22
C ASP A 35 5.70 -5.83 -9.71
N TRP A 36 5.89 -4.74 -8.95
CA TRP A 36 5.85 -4.74 -7.48
C TRP A 36 5.11 -3.53 -6.92
N LEU A 37 4.25 -3.76 -5.93
CA LEU A 37 3.64 -2.74 -5.09
C LEU A 37 4.31 -2.75 -3.71
N VAL A 38 4.96 -1.65 -3.33
CA VAL A 38 5.60 -1.48 -2.02
C VAL A 38 4.83 -0.43 -1.20
N PRO A 39 3.79 -0.82 -0.45
CA PRO A 39 2.98 0.11 0.33
C PRO A 39 3.63 0.44 1.69
N HIS A 40 3.14 1.49 2.34
CA HIS A 40 3.39 1.71 3.76
C HIS A 40 2.78 0.56 4.60
N GLN A 41 3.58 0.02 5.53
CA GLN A 41 3.29 -1.18 6.32
C GLN A 41 2.40 -0.87 7.54
N ALA A 42 1.21 -0.31 7.33
CA ALA A 42 0.31 0.07 8.42
C ALA A 42 -0.44 -1.11 9.06
N ASN A 43 -1.07 -1.91 8.21
CA ASN A 43 -1.91 -3.05 8.58
C ASN A 43 -2.17 -3.88 7.32
N LEU A 44 -2.09 -5.21 7.42
CA LEU A 44 -2.34 -6.14 6.33
C LEU A 44 -3.66 -5.87 5.60
N ARG A 45 -4.75 -5.59 6.34
CA ARG A 45 -6.07 -5.33 5.76
C ARG A 45 -6.11 -4.08 4.87
N ILE A 46 -5.36 -3.02 5.22
CA ILE A 46 -5.29 -1.81 4.39
C ILE A 46 -4.54 -2.14 3.10
N MET A 47 -3.39 -2.82 3.22
CA MET A 47 -2.55 -3.19 2.07
C MET A 47 -3.31 -4.09 1.09
N THR A 48 -4.01 -5.12 1.59
CA THR A 48 -4.82 -6.02 0.76
C THR A 48 -5.94 -5.28 0.02
N MET A 49 -6.70 -4.43 0.72
CA MET A 49 -7.80 -3.69 0.08
C MET A 49 -7.31 -2.65 -0.93
N THR A 50 -6.17 -2.00 -0.67
CA THR A 50 -5.54 -1.08 -1.62
C THR A 50 -5.05 -1.83 -2.86
N ALA A 51 -4.37 -2.97 -2.69
CA ALA A 51 -3.92 -3.81 -3.80
C ALA A 51 -5.11 -4.30 -4.65
N GLN A 52 -6.18 -4.78 -4.02
CA GLN A 52 -7.41 -5.20 -4.70
C GLN A 52 -8.04 -4.06 -5.50
N LYS A 53 -8.11 -2.84 -4.94
CA LYS A 53 -8.63 -1.66 -5.66
C LYS A 53 -7.77 -1.23 -6.84
N LEU A 54 -6.47 -1.47 -6.77
CA LEU A 54 -5.53 -1.23 -7.87
C LEU A 54 -5.45 -2.41 -8.84
N GLY A 55 -6.16 -3.52 -8.61
CA GLY A 55 -6.06 -4.72 -9.45
C GLY A 55 -4.69 -5.41 -9.38
N VAL A 56 -3.91 -5.19 -8.32
CA VAL A 56 -2.59 -5.80 -8.12
C VAL A 56 -2.76 -7.07 -7.28
N PRO A 57 -2.29 -8.25 -7.74
CA PRO A 57 -2.37 -9.47 -6.96
C PRO A 57 -1.44 -9.41 -5.74
N MET A 58 -1.85 -10.02 -4.62
CA MET A 58 -1.08 -9.96 -3.36
C MET A 58 0.33 -10.56 -3.47
N GLU A 59 0.56 -11.49 -4.40
CA GLU A 59 1.89 -12.04 -4.70
C GLU A 59 2.89 -10.99 -5.22
N ARG A 60 2.40 -9.86 -5.74
CA ARG A 60 3.20 -8.71 -6.17
C ARG A 60 3.21 -7.58 -5.15
N VAL A 61 2.75 -7.82 -3.93
CA VAL A 61 2.76 -6.83 -2.86
C VAL A 61 3.86 -7.20 -1.87
N VAL A 62 4.77 -6.26 -1.61
CA VAL A 62 5.80 -6.44 -0.58
C VAL A 62 5.17 -6.25 0.80
N VAL A 63 5.16 -7.32 1.58
CA VAL A 63 4.55 -7.36 2.92
C VAL A 63 5.62 -7.72 3.95
N THR A 64 5.95 -6.77 4.82
CA THR A 64 6.91 -6.92 5.92
C THR A 64 6.34 -6.47 7.27
N VAL A 65 5.05 -6.12 7.31
CA VAL A 65 4.36 -5.67 8.53
C VAL A 65 4.38 -6.71 9.64
N GLN A 66 4.45 -8.01 9.31
CA GLN A 66 4.57 -9.10 10.27
C GLN A 66 5.94 -9.13 10.95
N ASP A 67 6.98 -8.63 10.27
CA ASP A 67 8.36 -8.68 10.75
C ASP A 67 8.74 -7.37 11.46
N HIS A 68 8.35 -6.23 10.88
CA HIS A 68 8.77 -4.89 11.33
C HIS A 68 7.66 -4.10 12.03
N GLY A 69 6.40 -4.49 11.88
CA GLY A 69 5.25 -3.69 12.32
C GLY A 69 5.11 -2.37 11.55
N ASN A 70 4.29 -1.47 12.09
CA ASN A 70 4.13 -0.11 11.56
C ASN A 70 5.24 0.80 12.09
N THR A 71 6.24 1.05 11.25
CA THR A 71 7.42 1.89 11.54
C THR A 71 7.29 3.31 10.97
N SER A 72 6.07 3.79 10.71
CA SER A 72 5.81 5.13 10.18
C SER A 72 6.59 5.38 8.87
N ALA A 73 7.38 6.46 8.81
CA ALA A 73 8.17 6.83 7.63
C ALA A 73 9.19 5.78 7.21
N ALA A 74 9.68 4.93 8.14
CA ALA A 74 10.66 3.90 7.83
C ALA A 74 10.04 2.67 7.13
N SER A 75 8.72 2.54 7.10
CA SER A 75 8.07 1.33 6.61
C SER A 75 8.31 1.05 5.12
N ILE A 76 8.28 2.08 4.26
CA ILE A 76 8.51 1.88 2.82
C ILE A 76 9.99 1.56 2.56
N PRO A 77 10.98 2.31 3.08
CA PRO A 77 12.39 1.98 2.91
C PRO A 77 12.77 0.59 3.45
N LEU A 78 12.27 0.22 4.64
CA LEU A 78 12.56 -1.09 5.23
C LEU A 78 11.96 -2.22 4.38
N ALA A 79 10.72 -2.08 3.91
CA ALA A 79 10.10 -3.05 3.01
C ALA A 79 10.89 -3.19 1.70
N LEU A 80 11.33 -2.07 1.11
CA LEU A 80 12.11 -2.08 -0.12
C LEU A 80 13.50 -2.72 0.06
N SER A 81 14.09 -2.62 1.25
CA SER A 81 15.45 -3.15 1.50
C SER A 81 15.55 -4.68 1.56
N VAL A 82 14.42 -5.37 1.72
CA VAL A 82 14.35 -6.84 1.86
C VAL A 82 13.55 -7.50 0.73
N ALA A 83 13.15 -6.71 -0.27
CA ALA A 83 12.35 -7.14 -1.42
C ALA A 83 13.22 -7.56 -2.60
#